data_AF-A0A819G425-F1
#
_entry.id   AF-A0A819G425-F1
#
_cell.length_a   1.000
_cell.length_b   1.000
_cell.length_c   1.000
_cell.angle_alpha   90.00
_cell.angle_beta   90.00
_cell.angle_gamma   90.00
#
_symmetry.space_group_name_H-M   'P 1'
#
loop_
_entity.id
_entity.type
_entity.pdbx_description
1 polymer ?
#
loop_
_entity_poly.entity_id
_entity_poly.type
_entity_poly.pdbx_seq_one_letter_code
_entity_poly.pdbx_strand_id
1 'polypeptide(L)'
;KDINEKIKNKEKIDRQIKALQETIYFNEAKREKLEKEIENFEKILAPNGNRDKRRAVLVICEQIASLEKIAAKVRKEFHTKENNIYTYDRAYKKFEKNELNPGVIIIATNISGRGTDLGINELVEVNGG
;
A
#
# COMPACT_ATOMS: atom_id res chain seq x y z
N LYS A 1 -55.90 -21.40 24.41
CA LYS A 1 -54.93 -21.89 23.40
C LYS A 1 -54.26 -20.73 22.67
N ASP A 2 -55.04 -19.77 22.17
CA ASP A 2 -54.56 -18.63 21.38
C ASP A 2 -53.54 -17.70 22.08
N ILE A 3 -53.69 -17.43 23.39
CA ILE A 3 -52.76 -16.55 24.14
C ILE A 3 -51.36 -17.18 24.29
N ASN A 4 -51.29 -18.47 24.62
CA ASN A 4 -50.01 -19.17 24.80
C ASN A 4 -49.22 -19.28 23.49
N GLU A 5 -49.93 -19.37 22.36
CA GLU A 5 -49.34 -19.39 21.02
C GLU A 5 -48.77 -18.01 20.65
N LYS A 6 -49.49 -16.93 20.97
CA LYS A 6 -49.00 -15.55 20.82
C LYS A 6 -47.77 -15.28 21.67
N ILE A 7 -47.71 -15.78 22.91
CA ILE A 7 -46.53 -15.66 23.79
C ILE A 7 -45.32 -16.36 23.17
N LYS A 8 -45.47 -17.61 22.71
CA LYS A 8 -44.38 -18.33 22.02
C LYS A 8 -43.90 -17.62 20.76
N ASN A 9 -44.81 -17.06 19.97
CA ASN A 9 -44.44 -16.29 18.78
C ASN A 9 -43.68 -15.01 19.14
N LYS A 10 -44.10 -14.31 20.18
CA LYS A 10 -43.39 -13.13 20.69
C LYS A 10 -41.96 -13.49 21.12
N GLU A 11 -41.80 -14.54 21.93
CA GLU A 11 -40.46 -14.99 22.35
C GLU A 11 -39.56 -15.37 21.18
N LYS A 12 -40.13 -15.95 20.12
CA LYS A 12 -39.39 -16.27 18.88
C LYS A 12 -38.93 -15.00 18.16
N ILE A 13 -39.81 -14.01 18.05
CA ILE A 13 -39.48 -12.71 17.45
C ILE A 13 -38.40 -12.00 18.27
N ASP A 14 -38.51 -12.00 19.60
CA ASP A 14 -37.54 -11.35 20.49
C ASP A 14 -36.15 -11.98 20.34
N ARG A 15 -36.06 -13.31 20.21
CA ARG A 15 -34.79 -14.00 19.91
C ARG A 15 -34.22 -13.61 18.54
N GLN A 16 -35.08 -13.49 17.52
CA GLN A 16 -34.65 -13.07 16.18
C GLN A 16 -34.15 -11.62 16.18
N ILE A 17 -34.84 -10.71 16.88
CA ILE A 17 -34.42 -9.32 17.04
C ILE A 17 -33.04 -9.26 17.70
N LYS A 18 -32.82 -10.04 18.77
CA LYS A 18 -31.53 -10.07 19.45
C LYS A 18 -30.39 -10.54 18.54
N ALA A 19 -30.61 -11.62 17.78
CA ALA A 19 -29.61 -12.12 16.83
C ALA A 19 -29.31 -11.09 15.72
N LEU A 20 -30.34 -10.39 15.24
CA LEU A 20 -30.16 -9.31 14.25
C LEU A 20 -29.38 -8.13 14.82
N GLN A 21 -29.63 -7.73 16.07
CA GLN A 21 -28.88 -6.67 16.74
C GLN A 21 -27.39 -7.02 16.88
N GLU A 22 -27.08 -8.26 17.28
CA GLU A 22 -25.70 -8.74 17.36
C GLU A 22 -25.01 -8.72 15.98
N THR A 23 -25.75 -9.08 14.93
CA THR A 23 -25.24 -9.05 13.54
C THR A 23 -24.96 -7.62 13.06
N ILE A 24 -25.86 -6.69 13.35
CA ILE A 24 -25.69 -5.27 13.01
C ILE A 24 -24.43 -4.72 13.68
N TYR A 25 -24.28 -4.97 14.99
CA TYR A 25 -23.12 -4.51 15.75
C TYR A 25 -21.80 -5.00 15.15
N PHE A 26 -21.72 -6.28 14.76
CA PHE A 26 -20.52 -6.82 14.12
C PHE A 26 -20.23 -6.15 12.77
N ASN A 27 -21.27 -5.91 11.97
CA ASN A 27 -21.13 -5.28 10.66
C ASN A 27 -20.72 -3.80 10.76
N GLU A 28 -21.21 -3.08 11.77
CA GLU A 28 -20.81 -1.69 12.04
C GLU A 28 -19.32 -1.60 12.37
N ALA A 29 -18.81 -2.47 13.25
CA ALA A 29 -17.39 -2.52 13.57
C ALA A 29 -16.53 -2.85 12.32
N LYS A 30 -17.00 -3.76 11.46
CA LYS A 30 -16.32 -4.08 10.20
C LYS A 30 -16.31 -2.90 9.23
N ARG A 31 -17.42 -2.15 9.13
CA ARG A 31 -17.50 -0.94 8.31
C ARG A 31 -16.54 0.14 8.79
N GLU A 32 -16.49 0.40 10.09
CA GLU A 32 -15.58 1.41 10.65
C GLU A 32 -14.11 1.10 10.32
N LYS A 33 -13.73 -0.19 10.36
CA LYS A 33 -12.39 -0.61 9.95
C LYS A 33 -12.13 -0.34 8.46
N LEU A 34 -13.11 -0.65 7.61
CA LEU A 34 -13.01 -0.46 6.17
C LEU A 34 -12.93 1.04 5.80
N GLU A 35 -13.70 1.88 6.47
CA GLU A 35 -13.69 3.34 6.28
C GLU A 35 -12.32 3.94 6.62
N LYS A 36 -11.67 3.47 7.69
CA LYS A 36 -10.28 3.86 8.03
C LYS A 36 -9.27 3.42 6.97
N GLU A 37 -9.45 2.23 6.40
CA GLU A 37 -8.60 1.76 5.29
C GLU A 37 -8.80 2.66 4.06
N ILE A 38 -10.04 2.97 3.68
CA ILE A 38 -10.37 3.87 2.57
C ILE A 38 -9.76 5.26 2.77
N GLU A 39 -9.91 5.86 3.96
CA GLU A 39 -9.34 7.18 4.27
C GLU A 39 -7.81 7.20 4.08
N ASN A 40 -7.13 6.13 4.47
CA ASN A 40 -5.69 6.00 4.24
C ASN A 40 -5.34 5.90 2.75
N PHE A 41 -6.11 5.13 1.98
CA PHE A 41 -5.93 5.05 0.53
C PHE A 41 -6.13 6.41 -0.15
N GLU A 42 -7.18 7.15 0.23
CA GLU A 42 -7.47 8.47 -0.32
C GLU A 42 -6.35 9.48 -0.03
N LYS A 43 -5.78 9.46 1.18
CA LYS A 43 -4.61 10.29 1.52
C LYS A 43 -3.37 9.98 0.69
N ILE A 44 -3.18 8.71 0.32
CA ILE A 44 -2.07 8.29 -0.55
C ILE A 44 -2.33 8.73 -2.00
N LEU A 45 -3.57 8.60 -2.47
CA LEU A 45 -3.97 8.98 -3.83
C LEU A 45 -4.07 10.50 -4.03
N ALA A 46 -4.29 11.26 -2.94
CA ALA A 46 -4.39 12.69 -2.96
C ALA A 46 -3.12 13.32 -3.57
N PRO A 47 -3.26 14.24 -4.54
CA PRO A 47 -2.12 14.93 -5.14
C PRO A 47 -1.44 15.82 -4.09
N ASN A 48 -0.36 15.31 -3.49
CA ASN A 48 0.55 16.12 -2.68
C ASN A 48 1.37 17.00 -3.64
N GLY A 49 1.11 18.32 -3.65
CA GLY A 49 1.58 19.28 -4.65
C GLY A 49 2.98 19.04 -5.24
N ASN A 50 3.12 19.27 -6.55
CA ASN A 50 4.33 19.17 -7.40
C ASN A 50 5.22 17.91 -7.30
N ARG A 51 4.98 16.96 -6.38
CA ARG A 51 5.81 15.76 -6.21
C ARG A 51 4.91 14.53 -6.05
N ASP A 52 4.63 13.87 -7.18
CA ASP A 52 3.91 12.60 -7.19
C ASP A 52 4.76 11.48 -6.57
N LYS A 53 4.34 11.01 -5.39
CA LYS A 53 5.00 9.91 -4.65
C LYS A 53 4.24 8.59 -4.80
N ARG A 54 3.25 8.50 -5.68
CA ARG A 54 2.37 7.33 -5.79
C ARG A 54 2.98 6.18 -6.59
N ARG A 55 4.04 6.47 -7.35
CA ARG A 55 4.73 5.52 -8.22
C ARG A 55 6.10 5.14 -7.68
N ALA A 56 6.59 3.98 -8.10
CA ALA A 56 8.01 3.64 -8.02
C ALA A 56 8.74 4.17 -9.27
N VAL A 57 10.05 4.41 -9.16
CA VAL A 57 10.88 4.92 -10.25
C VAL A 57 12.14 4.07 -10.40
N LEU A 58 12.42 3.61 -11.63
CA LEU A 58 13.69 2.98 -12.00
C LEU A 58 14.48 3.91 -12.93
N VAL A 59 15.71 4.26 -12.54
CA VAL A 59 16.64 5.05 -13.35
C VAL A 59 17.81 4.16 -13.74
N ILE A 60 18.00 3.94 -15.05
CA ILE A 60 19.12 3.15 -15.57
C ILE A 60 20.22 4.09 -16.05
N CYS A 61 21.41 3.91 -15.50
CA CYS A 61 22.61 4.67 -15.79
C CYS A 61 23.59 3.82 -16.61
N GLU A 62 24.27 4.44 -17.57
CA GLU A 62 25.31 3.75 -18.34
C GLU A 62 26.56 3.48 -17.48
N GLN A 63 26.94 4.43 -16.63
CA GLN A 63 28.18 4.41 -15.85
C GLN A 63 27.92 4.61 -14.35
N ILE A 64 28.79 4.03 -13.50
CA ILE A 64 28.72 4.18 -12.03
C ILE A 64 28.81 5.65 -11.62
N ALA A 65 29.68 6.44 -12.27
CA ALA A 65 29.80 7.87 -11.99
C ALA A 65 28.47 8.64 -12.24
N SER A 66 27.69 8.23 -13.24
CA SER A 66 26.36 8.82 -13.51
C SER A 66 25.35 8.42 -12.44
N LEU A 67 25.38 7.16 -12.00
CA LEU A 67 24.55 6.66 -10.90
C LEU A 67 24.82 7.46 -9.61
N GLU A 68 26.08 7.63 -9.23
CA GLU A 68 26.44 8.36 -8.00
C GLU A 68 25.99 9.81 -8.05
N LYS A 69 26.19 10.50 -9.19
CA LYS A 69 25.74 11.88 -9.40
C LYS A 69 24.22 12.01 -9.29
N ILE A 70 23.47 11.12 -9.93
CA ILE A 70 22.01 11.13 -9.88
C ILE A 70 21.53 10.82 -8.46
N ALA A 71 22.09 9.81 -7.80
CA ALA A 71 21.73 9.44 -6.43
C ALA A 71 21.96 10.59 -5.45
N ALA A 72 23.09 11.29 -5.54
CA ALA A 72 23.38 12.47 -4.72
C ALA A 72 22.37 13.60 -4.97
N LYS A 73 22.04 13.88 -6.24
CA LYS A 73 21.06 14.91 -6.60
C LYS A 73 19.66 14.58 -6.09
N VAL A 74 19.21 13.34 -6.26
CA VAL A 74 17.89 12.87 -5.79
C VAL A 74 17.82 12.93 -4.26
N ARG A 75 18.83 12.44 -3.54
CA ARG A 75 18.87 12.52 -2.06
C ARG A 75 18.80 13.97 -1.57
N LYS A 76 19.50 14.88 -2.24
CA LYS A 76 19.48 16.32 -1.92
C LYS A 76 18.11 16.95 -2.16
N GLU A 77 17.49 16.70 -3.31
CA GLU A 77 16.23 17.33 -3.73
C GLU A 77 15.01 16.86 -2.91
N PHE A 78 15.01 15.58 -2.56
CA PHE A 78 13.85 14.96 -1.90
C PHE A 78 13.93 15.00 -0.37
N HIS A 79 15.07 15.41 0.22
CA HIS A 79 15.30 15.43 1.68
C HIS A 79 14.85 14.13 2.37
N THR A 80 14.87 13.02 1.64
CA THR A 80 14.33 11.75 2.11
C THR A 80 15.34 11.14 3.07
N LYS A 81 14.86 10.75 4.26
CA LYS A 81 15.57 9.75 5.07
C LYS A 81 15.86 8.56 4.14
N GLU A 82 17.07 8.02 4.25
CA GLU A 82 17.75 7.13 3.30
C GLU A 82 16.95 5.91 2.78
N ASN A 83 15.78 5.61 3.36
CA ASN A 83 15.05 4.35 3.22
C ASN A 83 14.30 4.13 1.90
N ASN A 84 14.21 5.12 1.01
CA ASN A 84 13.44 4.99 -0.25
C ASN A 84 14.28 5.13 -1.52
N ILE A 85 15.60 5.41 -1.44
CA ILE A 85 16.47 5.56 -2.61
C ILE A 85 17.55 4.47 -2.58
N TYR A 86 17.44 3.53 -3.51
CA TYR A 86 18.34 2.40 -3.65
C TYR A 86 19.26 2.59 -4.85
N THR A 87 20.54 2.32 -4.66
CA THR A 87 21.55 2.32 -5.73
C THR A 87 22.01 0.90 -6.00
N TYR A 88 22.11 0.52 -7.28
CA TYR A 88 22.49 -0.82 -7.69
C TYR A 88 23.54 -0.80 -8.80
N ASP A 89 24.76 -1.25 -8.49
CA ASP A 89 25.80 -1.47 -9.48
C ASP A 89 26.23 -2.94 -9.52
N ARG A 90 27.09 -3.30 -10.48
CA ARG A 90 27.54 -4.69 -10.69
C ARG A 90 28.35 -5.26 -9.51
N ALA A 91 28.91 -4.40 -8.65
CA ALA A 91 29.69 -4.81 -7.49
C ALA A 91 28.81 -5.15 -6.26
N TYR A 92 27.57 -4.64 -6.21
CA TYR A 92 26.65 -4.95 -5.11
C TYR A 92 26.04 -6.36 -5.27
N LYS A 93 26.41 -7.26 -4.33
CA LYS A 93 25.80 -8.57 -4.19
C LYS A 93 24.39 -8.43 -3.61
N LYS A 94 23.41 -8.75 -4.45
CA LYS A 94 22.00 -9.01 -4.15
C LYS A 94 21.17 -7.77 -3.75
N PHE A 95 20.19 -7.46 -4.58
CA PHE A 95 19.10 -6.56 -4.23
C PHE A 95 18.10 -7.34 -3.36
N GLU A 96 17.91 -6.92 -2.11
CA GLU A 96 17.08 -7.63 -1.13
C GLU A 96 15.69 -7.00 -0.93
N LYS A 97 15.15 -6.35 -1.97
CA LYS A 97 13.79 -5.81 -1.91
C LYS A 97 12.89 -6.58 -2.86
N ASN A 98 11.94 -7.30 -2.29
CA ASN A 98 11.02 -8.17 -3.01
C ASN A 98 9.73 -7.45 -3.45
N GLU A 99 9.43 -6.30 -2.85
CA GLU A 99 8.21 -5.51 -3.14
C GLU A 99 8.52 -4.01 -3.17
N LEU A 100 8.04 -3.31 -4.20
CA LEU A 100 8.17 -1.88 -4.37
C LEU A 100 6.95 -1.14 -3.84
N ASN A 101 7.20 -0.20 -2.93
CA ASN A 101 6.19 0.68 -2.36
C ASN A 101 6.18 2.04 -3.08
N PRO A 102 5.09 2.82 -2.94
CA PRO A 102 5.02 4.17 -3.50
C PRO A 102 6.20 5.05 -3.05
N GLY A 103 6.79 5.78 -4.00
CA GLY A 103 7.88 6.72 -3.73
C GLY A 103 9.26 6.08 -3.61
N VAL A 104 9.38 4.78 -3.88
CA VAL A 104 10.68 4.10 -4.01
C VAL A 104 11.35 4.52 -5.31
N ILE A 105 12.64 4.86 -5.23
CA ILE A 105 13.49 5.17 -6.38
C ILE A 105 14.66 4.18 -6.40
N ILE A 106 14.79 3.44 -7.48
CA ILE A 106 15.93 2.56 -7.76
C ILE A 106 16.77 3.22 -8.84
N ILE A 107 18.07 3.31 -8.62
CA ILE A 107 19.04 3.85 -9.56
C ILE A 107 20.06 2.75 -9.83
N ALA A 108 20.12 2.23 -11.05
CA ALA A 108 20.94 1.07 -11.39
C ALA A 108 21.90 1.33 -12.54
N THR A 109 23.07 0.66 -12.59
CA THR A 109 23.92 0.64 -13.79
C THR A 109 23.49 -0.45 -14.78
N ASN A 110 23.83 -0.29 -16.07
CA ASN A 110 23.52 -1.20 -17.16
C ASN A 110 23.64 -2.70 -16.77
N ILE A 111 22.51 -3.41 -16.73
CA ILE A 111 22.34 -4.87 -16.47
C ILE A 111 22.41 -5.27 -14.99
N SER A 112 22.74 -4.36 -14.08
CA SER A 112 22.73 -4.67 -12.66
C SER A 112 21.26 -4.93 -12.24
N GLY A 113 20.95 -6.15 -11.78
CA GLY A 113 19.64 -6.57 -11.27
C GLY A 113 18.81 -7.34 -12.30
N ARG A 114 19.38 -7.62 -13.49
CA ARG A 114 18.74 -8.46 -14.50
C ARG A 114 18.50 -9.88 -13.95
N GLY A 115 17.28 -10.37 -14.12
CA GLY A 115 16.85 -11.68 -13.61
C GLY A 115 16.37 -11.64 -12.16
N THR A 116 16.38 -10.47 -11.51
CA THR A 116 15.66 -10.23 -10.26
C THR A 116 14.24 -9.82 -10.59
N ASP A 117 13.27 -10.60 -10.11
CA ASP A 117 11.87 -10.23 -10.17
C ASP A 117 11.55 -9.22 -9.05
N LEU A 118 10.87 -8.14 -9.39
CA LEU A 118 10.49 -7.08 -8.45
C LEU A 118 8.98 -7.05 -8.34
N GLY A 119 8.46 -7.52 -7.21
CA GLY A 119 7.05 -7.33 -6.90
C GLY A 119 6.72 -5.84 -6.76
N ILE A 120 5.50 -5.48 -7.11
CA ILE A 120 4.95 -4.14 -6.88
C ILE A 120 3.78 -4.26 -5.89
N ASN A 121 3.63 -3.26 -5.03
CA ASN A 121 2.47 -3.17 -4.16
C ASN A 121 1.22 -2.77 -4.98
N GLU A 122 0.02 -3.15 -4.53
CA GLU A 122 -1.26 -2.80 -5.18
C GLU A 122 -1.42 -1.29 -5.44
N LEU A 123 -0.89 -0.45 -4.55
CA LEU A 123 -0.91 1.01 -4.74
C LEU A 123 -0.05 1.44 -5.92
N VAL A 124 1.09 0.80 -6.12
CA VAL A 124 2.03 1.11 -7.20
C VAL A 124 1.42 0.65 -8.54
N GLU A 125 0.79 -0.54 -8.55
CA GLU A 125 0.03 -1.08 -9.68
C GLU A 125 -1.12 -0.15 -10.13
N VAL A 126 -1.99 0.28 -9.21
CA VAL A 126 -3.12 1.18 -9.51
C VAL A 126 -2.65 2.56 -10.01
N ASN A 127 -1.43 2.97 -9.66
CA ASN A 127 -0.85 4.24 -10.09
C ASN A 127 0.01 4.13 -11.37
N GLY A 128 -0.10 3.03 -12.11
CA GLY A 128 0.45 2.90 -13.46
C GLY A 128 1.88 2.35 -13.51
N GLY A 129 2.26 1.53 -12.54
CA GLY A 129 3.47 0.72 -12.58
C GLY A 129 3.96 0.40 -11.21
#